data_AF-A0A7S7NM27-F1
#
_entry.id   AF-A0A7S7NM27-F1
#
_cell.length_a   1.000
_cell.length_b   1.000
_cell.length_c   1.000
_cell.angle_alpha   90.00
_cell.angle_beta   90.00
_cell.angle_gamma   90.00
#
_symmetry.space_group_name_H-M   'P 1'
#
loop_
_entity.id
_entity.type
_entity.pdbx_description
1 polymer ?
#
loop_
_entity_poly.entity_id
_entity_poly.type
_entity_poly.pdbx_seq_one_letter_code
_entity_poly.pdbx_strand_id
1 'polypeptide(L)'
;MAPSDHKLQQIISTTLRGGVIVAAAVGLTGGALYLFSQPPVPTFAVFGGSGTPYASPTQVMRLAFAAHGEGLQARGLAIAQLGILCLLLTPILRVAFSIVGFALERDWAYVMITAAVLLALTGSILLR
;
A
#
# COMPACT_ATOMS: atom_id res chain seq x y z
N MET A 1 -6.85 -29.59 18.70
CA MET A 1 -6.55 -28.62 17.63
C MET A 1 -7.80 -28.50 16.78
N ALA A 2 -8.51 -27.37 16.80
CA ALA A 2 -9.83 -27.26 16.18
C ALA A 2 -9.74 -26.98 14.67
N PRO A 3 -10.60 -27.58 13.83
CA PRO A 3 -10.59 -27.38 12.37
C PRO A 3 -10.91 -25.93 11.91
N SER A 4 -11.34 -25.04 12.82
CA SER A 4 -11.56 -23.61 12.54
C SER A 4 -10.27 -22.82 12.32
N ASP A 5 -9.21 -23.17 13.06
CA ASP A 5 -8.00 -22.34 13.16
C ASP A 5 -7.21 -22.37 11.84
N HIS A 6 -7.20 -23.52 11.17
CA HIS A 6 -6.59 -23.66 9.84
C HIS A 6 -7.29 -22.83 8.76
N LYS A 7 -8.62 -22.73 8.80
CA LYS A 7 -9.37 -21.91 7.84
C LYS A 7 -9.06 -20.42 8.04
N LEU A 8 -9.00 -19.96 9.29
CA LEU A 8 -8.65 -18.58 9.61
C LEU A 8 -7.22 -18.24 9.17
N GLN A 9 -6.25 -19.11 9.48
CA GLN A 9 -4.86 -18.95 9.05
C GLN A 9 -4.70 -18.92 7.52
N GLN A 10 -5.45 -19.77 6.79
CA GLN A 10 -5.44 -19.77 5.33
C GLN A 10 -6.04 -18.49 4.74
N ILE A 11 -7.15 -17.99 5.29
CA ILE A 11 -7.77 -16.73 4.84
C ILE A 11 -6.79 -15.57 5.05
N ILE A 12 -6.17 -15.49 6.23
CA ILE A 12 -5.18 -14.45 6.54
C ILE A 12 -4.00 -14.53 5.56
N SER A 13 -3.41 -15.72 5.38
CA SER A 13 -2.26 -15.92 4.50
C SER A 13 -2.57 -15.60 3.03
N THR A 14 -3.75 -16.00 2.54
CA THR A 14 -4.16 -15.80 1.15
C THR A 14 -4.44 -14.32 0.86
N THR A 15 -5.16 -13.64 1.75
CA THR A 15 -5.41 -12.19 1.64
C THR A 15 -4.11 -11.39 1.63
N LEU A 16 -3.14 -11.78 2.48
CA LEU A 16 -1.82 -11.13 2.53
C LEU A 16 -1.04 -11.30 1.22
N ARG A 17 -0.89 -12.55 0.75
CA ARG A 17 -0.14 -12.84 -0.48
C ARG A 17 -0.79 -12.17 -1.67
N GLY A 18 -2.13 -12.19 -1.74
CA GLY A 18 -2.90 -11.49 -2.77
C GLY A 18 -2.59 -10.00 -2.78
N GLY A 19 -2.63 -9.33 -1.62
CA GLY A 19 -2.33 -7.89 -1.51
C GLY A 19 -0.94 -7.52 -2.01
N VAL A 20 0.10 -8.27 -1.61
CA VAL A 20 1.48 -8.03 -2.07
C VAL A 20 1.62 -8.27 -3.58
N ILE A 21 1.05 -9.36 -4.09
CA ILE A 21 1.12 -9.69 -5.52
C ILE A 21 0.44 -8.62 -6.37
N VAL A 22 -0.74 -8.16 -5.96
CA VAL A 22 -1.47 -7.07 -6.63
C VAL A 22 -0.65 -5.80 -6.62
N ALA A 23 -0.09 -5.42 -5.46
CA ALA A 23 0.71 -4.22 -5.32
C ALA A 23 1.98 -4.26 -6.20
N ALA A 24 2.65 -5.42 -6.23
CA ALA A 24 3.81 -5.65 -7.10
C ALA A 24 3.43 -5.59 -8.59
N ALA A 25 2.33 -6.21 -9.00
CA ALA A 25 1.86 -6.18 -10.39
C ALA A 25 1.53 -4.76 -10.86
N VAL A 26 0.82 -3.99 -10.02
CA VAL A 26 0.48 -2.57 -10.30
C VAL A 26 1.75 -1.73 -10.38
N GLY A 27 2.65 -1.88 -9.40
CA GLY A 27 3.93 -1.17 -9.37
C GLY A 27 4.81 -1.44 -10.59
N LEU A 28 4.96 -2.71 -10.97
CA LEU A 28 5.73 -3.14 -12.14
C LEU A 28 5.12 -2.62 -13.43
N THR A 29 3.79 -2.62 -13.54
CA THR A 29 3.09 -2.11 -14.73
C THR A 29 3.29 -0.61 -14.88
N GLY A 30 3.15 0.15 -13.79
CA GLY A 30 3.41 1.59 -13.79
C GLY A 30 4.87 1.93 -14.10
N GLY A 31 5.80 1.19 -13.49
CA GLY A 31 7.23 1.34 -13.76
C GLY A 31 7.60 1.04 -15.21
N ALA A 32 7.06 -0.05 -15.77
CA ALA A 32 7.27 -0.40 -17.18
C ALA A 32 6.74 0.70 -18.11
N LEU A 33 5.51 1.17 -17.88
CA LEU A 33 4.92 2.28 -18.65
C LEU A 33 5.76 3.56 -18.57
N TYR A 34 6.30 3.87 -17.38
CA TYR A 34 7.19 5.01 -17.19
C TYR A 34 8.49 4.86 -18.00
N LEU A 35 9.13 3.68 -17.97
CA LEU A 35 10.37 3.42 -18.72
C LEU A 35 10.15 3.47 -20.24
N PHE A 36 9.04 2.90 -20.73
CA PHE A 36 8.71 2.94 -22.16
C PHE A 36 8.39 4.36 -22.66
N SER A 37 8.07 5.28 -21.75
CA SER A 37 7.84 6.69 -22.08
C SER A 37 9.14 7.48 -22.33
N GLN A 38 10.31 6.84 -22.26
CA GLN A 38 11.64 7.45 -22.45
C GLN A 38 11.81 8.74 -21.63
N PRO A 39 11.72 8.66 -20.29
CA PRO A 39 11.78 9.84 -19.44
C PRO A 39 13.16 10.50 -19.54
N PRO A 40 13.24 11.83 -19.48
CA PRO A 40 14.51 12.53 -19.38
C PRO A 40 15.27 12.09 -18.11
N VAL A 41 16.60 12.13 -18.17
CA VAL A 41 17.46 11.71 -17.06
C VAL A 41 17.10 12.52 -15.81
N PRO A 42 16.66 11.87 -14.71
CA PRO A 42 16.26 12.59 -13.52
C PRO A 42 17.46 13.29 -12.90
N THR A 43 17.36 14.60 -12.74
CA THR A 43 18.36 15.40 -12.01
C THR A 43 18.04 15.33 -10.53
N PHE A 44 18.81 14.56 -9.77
CA PHE A 44 18.63 14.39 -8.32
C PHE A 44 19.19 15.56 -7.48
N ALA A 45 19.61 16.66 -8.13
CA ALA A 45 20.18 17.82 -7.46
C ALA A 45 19.14 18.64 -6.66
N VAL A 46 17.85 18.49 -6.97
CA VAL A 46 16.76 19.22 -6.30
C VAL A 46 15.66 18.25 -5.90
N PHE A 47 15.49 18.04 -4.58
CA PHE A 47 14.36 17.29 -4.05
C PHE A 47 13.09 18.15 -4.08
N GLY A 48 12.27 17.98 -5.11
CA GLY A 48 10.95 18.61 -5.23
C GLY A 48 9.87 17.99 -4.34
N GLY A 49 10.21 17.55 -3.13
CA GLY A 49 9.40 16.63 -2.30
C GLY A 49 7.91 16.95 -2.21
N SER A 50 7.53 18.17 -1.81
CA SER A 50 6.13 18.58 -1.58
C SER A 50 5.43 19.22 -2.80
N GLY A 51 6.17 19.54 -3.87
CA GLY A 51 5.64 20.20 -5.05
C GLY A 51 5.20 19.25 -6.18
N THR A 52 5.43 17.93 -6.01
CA THR A 52 5.11 16.96 -7.05
C THR A 52 3.65 16.48 -6.96
N PRO A 53 2.99 16.24 -8.09
CA PRO A 53 1.61 15.70 -8.13
C PRO A 53 1.48 14.29 -7.52
N TYR A 54 2.59 13.63 -7.18
CA TYR A 54 2.65 12.26 -6.68
C TYR A 54 2.78 12.17 -5.15
N ALA A 55 2.91 13.32 -4.47
CA ALA A 55 3.04 13.41 -3.02
C ALA A 55 1.67 13.30 -2.29
N SER A 56 0.56 13.46 -3.01
CA SER A 56 -0.79 13.35 -2.45
C SER A 56 -1.52 12.09 -2.96
N PRO A 57 -2.09 11.25 -2.07
CA PRO A 57 -2.85 10.07 -2.48
C PRO A 57 -4.03 10.41 -3.41
N THR A 58 -4.69 11.55 -3.20
CA THR A 58 -5.84 11.97 -4.01
C THR A 58 -5.39 12.38 -5.42
N GLN A 59 -4.24 13.05 -5.54
CA GLN A 59 -3.69 13.42 -6.84
C GLN A 59 -3.17 12.19 -7.60
N VAL A 60 -2.55 11.24 -6.90
CA VAL A 60 -2.10 9.96 -7.48
C VAL A 60 -3.29 9.20 -8.07
N MET A 61 -4.40 9.06 -7.34
CA MET A 61 -5.61 8.42 -7.89
C MET A 61 -6.14 9.18 -9.10
N ARG A 62 -6.23 10.51 -9.03
CA ARG A 62 -6.71 11.32 -10.15
C ARG A 62 -5.84 11.11 -11.40
N LEU A 63 -4.52 11.13 -11.26
CA LEU A 63 -3.57 10.97 -12.37
C LEU A 63 -3.56 9.57 -12.95
N ALA A 64 -3.68 8.54 -12.10
CA ALA A 64 -3.73 7.15 -12.55
C ALA A 64 -5.01 6.87 -13.37
N PHE A 65 -6.15 7.43 -12.96
CA PHE A 65 -7.44 7.25 -13.64
C PHE A 65 -7.78 8.35 -14.65
N ALA A 66 -6.90 9.35 -14.84
CA ALA A 66 -7.12 10.42 -15.81
C ALA A 66 -7.19 9.85 -17.24
N ALA A 67 -8.30 10.18 -17.92
CA ALA A 67 -8.68 9.62 -19.19
C ALA A 67 -8.36 10.55 -20.37
N HIS A 68 -7.08 10.88 -20.64
CA HIS A 68 -6.57 11.43 -21.92
C HIS A 68 -5.99 12.86 -21.97
N GLY A 69 -5.49 13.42 -20.87
CA GLY A 69 -4.75 14.71 -20.90
C GLY A 69 -3.27 14.65 -20.53
N GLU A 70 -2.89 13.69 -19.70
CA GLU A 70 -1.56 13.62 -19.09
C GLU A 70 -0.66 12.66 -19.89
N GLY A 71 0.59 13.06 -20.14
CA GLY A 71 1.55 12.26 -20.90
C GLY A 71 1.75 10.86 -20.31
N LEU A 72 2.14 9.90 -21.16
CA LEU A 72 2.33 8.49 -20.77
C LEU A 72 3.30 8.34 -19.57
N GLN A 73 4.29 9.22 -19.48
CA GLN A 73 5.24 9.31 -18.38
C GLN A 73 4.56 9.61 -17.03
N ALA A 74 3.69 10.62 -16.98
CA ALA A 74 3.02 11.03 -15.74
C ALA A 74 2.05 9.96 -15.24
N ARG A 75 1.35 9.30 -16.18
CA ARG A 75 0.45 8.19 -15.89
C ARG A 75 1.21 6.96 -15.38
N GLY A 76 2.36 6.64 -15.98
CA GLY A 76 3.24 5.55 -15.51
C GLY A 76 3.70 5.75 -14.07
N LEU A 77 4.17 6.96 -13.72
CA LEU A 77 4.54 7.31 -12.34
C LEU A 77 3.34 7.21 -11.37
N ALA A 78 2.17 7.70 -11.75
CA ALA A 78 0.98 7.63 -10.92
C ALA A 78 0.55 6.18 -10.65
N ILE A 79 0.59 5.30 -11.67
CA ILE A 79 0.30 3.87 -11.51
C ILE A 79 1.36 3.19 -10.63
N ALA A 80 2.64 3.53 -10.78
CA ALA A 80 3.69 2.99 -9.91
C ALA A 80 3.47 3.39 -8.44
N GLN A 81 3.08 4.64 -8.22
CA GLN A 81 2.77 5.18 -6.90
C GLN A 81 1.50 4.55 -6.29
N LEU A 82 0.52 4.15 -7.10
CA LEU A 82 -0.60 3.31 -6.64
C LEU A 82 -0.11 1.95 -6.16
N GLY A 83 0.85 1.32 -6.84
CA GLY A 83 1.48 0.08 -6.37
C GLY A 83 2.12 0.25 -4.99
N ILE A 84 2.84 1.35 -4.78
CA ILE A 84 3.43 1.71 -3.48
C ILE A 84 2.34 1.94 -2.43
N LEU A 85 1.25 2.63 -2.78
CA LEU A 85 0.12 2.85 -1.88
C LEU A 85 -0.53 1.53 -1.46
N CYS A 86 -0.69 0.58 -2.39
CA CYS A 86 -1.18 -0.76 -2.11
C CYS A 86 -0.22 -1.56 -1.20
N LEU A 87 1.11 -1.44 -1.42
CA LEU A 87 2.11 -2.06 -0.53
C LEU A 87 2.04 -1.50 0.89
N LEU A 88 1.83 -0.18 1.02
CA LEU A 88 1.70 0.49 2.31
C LEU A 88 0.37 0.16 3.00
N LEU A 89 -0.69 -0.09 2.23
CA LEU A 89 -1.99 -0.53 2.76
C LEU A 89 -1.96 -1.99 3.25
N THR A 90 -1.13 -2.84 2.66
CA THR A 90 -0.99 -4.26 3.02
C THR A 90 -0.69 -4.50 4.52
N PRO A 91 0.29 -3.82 5.16
CA PRO A 91 0.52 -3.97 6.60
C PRO A 91 -0.65 -3.45 7.43
N ILE A 92 -1.38 -2.42 6.99
CA ILE A 92 -2.57 -1.90 7.70
C ILE A 92 -3.67 -2.97 7.69
N LEU A 93 -3.96 -3.56 6.53
CA LEU A 93 -4.93 -4.63 6.39
C LEU A 93 -4.54 -5.85 7.25
N ARG A 94 -3.26 -6.21 7.28
CA ARG A 94 -2.75 -7.28 8.15
C ARG A 94 -3.10 -7.04 9.61
N VAL A 95 -2.84 -5.83 10.13
CA VAL A 95 -3.12 -5.52 11.54
C VAL A 95 -4.63 -5.52 11.81
N ALA A 96 -5.44 -4.98 10.91
CA ALA A 96 -6.90 -5.00 11.03
C ALA A 96 -7.47 -6.43 11.05
N PHE A 97 -7.02 -7.31 10.14
CA PHE A 97 -7.46 -8.70 10.11
C PHE A 97 -7.00 -9.50 11.34
N SER A 98 -5.79 -9.24 11.85
CA SER A 98 -5.33 -9.83 13.11
C SER A 98 -6.23 -9.43 14.28
N ILE A 99 -6.62 -8.15 14.39
CA ILE A 99 -7.54 -7.69 15.44
C ILE A 99 -8.90 -8.40 15.35
N VAL A 100 -9.45 -8.54 14.14
CA VAL A 100 -10.72 -9.27 13.93
C VAL A 100 -10.59 -10.75 14.31
N GLY A 101 -9.48 -11.40 13.93
CA GLY A 101 -9.20 -12.78 14.30
C GLY A 101 -9.13 -13.00 15.81
N PHE A 102 -8.37 -12.17 16.52
CA PHE A 102 -8.25 -12.25 17.98
C PHE A 102 -9.54 -11.87 18.71
N ALA A 103 -10.33 -10.95 18.15
CA ALA A 103 -11.64 -10.61 18.70
C ALA A 103 -12.62 -11.79 18.61
N LEU A 104 -12.59 -12.55 17.51
CA LEU A 104 -13.38 -13.79 17.40
C LEU A 104 -12.89 -14.90 18.32
N GLU A 105 -11.57 -15.01 18.55
CA GLU A 105 -10.97 -16.00 19.45
C GLU A 105 -11.05 -15.61 20.95
N ARG A 106 -11.57 -14.42 21.29
CA ARG A 106 -11.59 -13.83 22.66
C ARG A 106 -10.21 -13.75 23.32
N ASP A 107 -9.12 -13.67 22.54
CA ASP A 107 -7.77 -13.45 23.09
C ASP A 107 -7.50 -11.96 23.29
N TRP A 108 -8.04 -11.43 24.39
CA TRP A 108 -7.96 -10.01 24.76
C TRP A 108 -6.52 -9.53 25.00
N ALA A 109 -5.60 -10.42 25.38
CA ALA A 109 -4.19 -10.07 25.58
C ALA A 109 -3.55 -9.71 24.23
N TYR A 110 -3.81 -10.50 23.20
CA TYR A 110 -3.27 -10.24 21.87
C TYR A 110 -3.91 -9.01 21.20
N VAL A 111 -5.20 -8.76 21.46
CA VAL A 111 -5.87 -7.51 21.01
C VAL A 111 -5.19 -6.28 21.58
N MET A 112 -4.85 -6.26 22.89
CA MET A 112 -4.18 -5.11 23.50
C MET A 112 -2.78 -4.87 22.95
N ILE A 113 -1.97 -5.92 22.75
CA ILE A 113 -0.63 -5.79 22.18
C ILE A 113 -0.71 -5.25 20.75
N THR A 114 -1.63 -5.79 19.95
CA THR A 114 -1.82 -5.39 18.56
C THR A 114 -2.32 -3.94 18.45
N ALA A 115 -3.23 -3.53 19.33
CA ALA A 115 -3.69 -2.15 19.44
C ALA A 115 -2.56 -1.19 19.83
N ALA A 116 -1.69 -1.57 20.77
CA ALA A 116 -0.53 -0.77 21.15
C ALA A 116 0.45 -0.58 19.98
N VAL A 117 0.72 -1.64 19.19
CA VAL A 117 1.56 -1.56 18.00
C VAL A 117 0.91 -0.69 16.91
N LEU A 118 -0.39 -0.85 16.67
CA LEU A 118 -1.13 0.00 15.72
C LEU A 118 -1.02 1.48 16.14
N LEU A 119 -1.20 1.77 17.42
CA LEU A 119 -1.14 3.13 17.97
C LEU A 119 0.28 3.71 17.91
N ALA A 120 1.31 2.89 18.10
CA ALA A 120 2.70 3.29 17.89
C ALA A 120 3.02 3.56 16.40
N LEU A 121 2.49 2.75 15.46
CA LEU A 121 2.66 2.96 14.02
C LEU A 121 1.93 4.22 13.53
N THR A 122 0.66 4.38 13.90
CA THR A 122 -0.12 5.58 13.55
C THR A 122 0.45 6.81 14.25
N GLY A 123 0.85 6.70 15.52
CA GLY A 123 1.55 7.74 16.25
C GLY A 123 2.85 8.13 15.58
N SER A 124 3.68 7.18 15.12
CA SER A 124 4.93 7.50 14.41
C SER A 124 4.72 8.19 13.06
N ILE A 125 3.61 7.91 12.36
CA ILE A 125 3.28 8.56 11.10
C ILE A 125 2.66 9.95 11.35
N LEU A 126 1.88 10.11 12.41
CA LEU A 126 1.18 11.35 12.76
C LEU A 126 2.05 12.33 13.56
N LEU A 127 3.04 11.83 14.32
CA LEU A 127 4.00 12.59 15.13
C LEU A 127 5.31 12.86 14.37
N ARG A 128 5.37 12.50 13.09
CA ARG A 128 6.40 12.97 12.17
C ARG A 128 6.00 14.30 11.54
#